data_AF-A0AA38LSL0-F1
#
_entry.id   AF-A0AA38LSL0-F1
#
_cell.length_a   1.000
_cell.length_b   1.000
_cell.length_c   1.000
_cell.angle_alpha   90.00
_cell.angle_beta   90.00
_cell.angle_gamma   90.00
#
_symmetry.space_group_name_H-M   'P 1'
#
loop_
_entity.id
_entity.type
_entity.pdbx_description
1 polymer ?
#
loop_
_entity_poly.entity_id
_entity_poly.type
_entity_poly.pdbx_seq_one_letter_code
_entity_poly.pdbx_strand_id
1 'polypeptide(L)'
;MVSARADAVQPASYLTDTLPAQLPPIFEQAQHTTANHRKNIVALRKIQVACATITEETSKGTKLVGEKAFNTLFVNMVNVVLGVKKGVAVADRVVKFVANYVAYTTEQDMASRPEGEEDVDTAATRFVNRLLKHLLSGMEAKDKNVRFRVTLLTVSMINGLGEMES
;
A
#
# COMPACT_ATOMS: atom_id res chain seq x y z
N MET A 1 -5.21 3.62 44.03
CA MET A 1 -4.36 2.71 43.23
C MET A 1 -4.69 2.91 41.76
N VAL A 2 -3.66 2.98 40.94
CA VAL A 2 -3.60 3.65 39.64
C VAL A 2 -4.55 3.02 38.61
N SER A 3 -5.44 3.85 38.05
CA SER A 3 -6.19 3.53 36.83
C SER A 3 -5.20 3.61 35.66
N ALA A 4 -4.81 2.46 35.13
CA ALA A 4 -4.07 2.36 33.88
C ALA A 4 -5.00 2.78 32.74
N ARG A 5 -4.96 4.07 32.41
CA ARG A 5 -5.48 4.58 31.13
C ARG A 5 -4.61 3.95 30.06
N ALA A 6 -5.14 2.99 29.31
CA ALA A 6 -4.51 2.58 28.06
C ALA A 6 -4.39 3.85 27.19
N ASP A 7 -3.17 4.24 26.85
CA ASP A 7 -2.90 5.44 26.06
C ASP A 7 -3.64 5.34 24.72
N ALA A 8 -4.77 6.05 24.61
CA ALA A 8 -5.45 6.23 23.35
C ALA A 8 -4.51 7.06 22.46
N VAL A 9 -3.82 6.38 21.54
CA VAL A 9 -2.95 7.03 20.55
C VAL A 9 -3.79 8.06 19.80
N GLN A 10 -3.44 9.34 19.91
CA GLN A 10 -4.17 10.38 19.20
C GLN A 10 -3.99 10.16 17.69
N PRO A 11 -5.05 10.36 16.87
CA PRO A 11 -4.96 10.11 15.42
C PRO A 11 -3.80 10.82 14.74
N ALA A 12 -3.47 12.04 15.17
CA ALA A 12 -2.31 12.79 14.66
C ALA A 12 -0.96 12.15 15.02
N SER A 13 -0.79 11.68 16.26
CA SER A 13 0.44 10.99 16.71
C SER A 13 0.64 9.65 15.99
N TYR A 14 -0.45 8.94 15.68
CA TYR A 14 -0.35 7.70 14.92
C TYR A 14 0.26 7.93 13.52
N LEU A 15 -0.18 8.98 12.82
CA LEU A 15 0.30 9.29 11.47
C LEU A 15 1.74 9.82 11.45
N THR A 16 2.18 10.47 12.53
CA THR A 16 3.50 11.13 12.61
C THR A 16 4.58 10.24 13.24
N ASP A 17 4.22 9.39 14.20
CA ASP A 17 5.16 8.56 14.93
C ASP A 17 5.04 7.07 14.56
N THR A 18 3.83 6.52 14.63
CA THR A 18 3.60 5.08 14.51
C THR A 18 3.69 4.59 13.05
N LEU A 19 3.02 5.26 12.13
CA LEU A 19 3.00 4.86 10.71
C LEU A 19 4.41 4.85 10.09
N PRO A 20 5.26 5.89 10.27
CA PRO A 20 6.64 5.87 9.79
C PRO A 20 7.52 4.82 10.45
N ALA A 21 7.21 4.40 11.69
CA ALA A 21 7.94 3.34 12.38
C ALA A 21 7.53 1.93 11.93
N GLN A 22 6.30 1.72 11.46
CA GLN A 22 5.77 0.39 11.15
C GLN A 22 5.84 0.00 9.67
N LEU A 23 5.58 0.93 8.75
CA LEU A 23 5.48 0.60 7.31
C LEU A 23 6.84 0.31 6.66
N PRO A 24 7.90 1.15 6.81
CA PRO A 24 9.19 0.90 6.16
C PRO A 24 9.84 -0.44 6.53
N PRO A 25 9.82 -0.91 7.80
CA PRO A 25 10.35 -2.24 8.14
C PRO A 25 9.69 -3.41 7.41
N ILE A 26 8.42 -3.27 7.00
CA ILE A 26 7.72 -4.29 6.20
C ILE A 26 8.37 -4.41 4.82
N PHE A 27 8.69 -3.28 4.17
CA PHE A 27 9.39 -3.25 2.89
C PHE A 27 10.84 -3.74 3.02
N GLU A 28 11.52 -3.35 4.10
CA GLU A 28 12.88 -3.84 4.43
C GLU A 28 12.91 -5.37 4.54
N GLN A 29 11.93 -5.98 5.20
CA GLN A 29 11.85 -7.44 5.28
C GLN A 29 11.49 -8.07 3.92
N ALA A 30 10.60 -7.43 3.15
CA ALA A 30 10.16 -7.93 1.85
C ALA A 30 11.29 -7.99 0.81
N GLN A 31 12.28 -7.10 0.89
CA GLN A 31 13.40 -7.10 -0.05
C GLN A 31 14.44 -8.22 0.19
N HIS A 32 14.52 -8.75 1.42
CA HIS A 32 15.47 -9.81 1.77
C HIS A 32 14.99 -11.20 1.38
N THR A 33 13.71 -11.52 1.64
CA THR A 33 13.17 -12.86 1.42
C THR A 33 11.67 -12.83 1.10
N THR A 34 11.22 -13.77 0.28
CA THR A 34 9.79 -13.98 -0.01
C THR A 34 9.07 -14.77 1.09
N ALA A 35 9.81 -15.44 1.99
CA ALA A 35 9.23 -16.31 3.02
C ALA A 35 8.23 -15.58 3.95
N ASN A 36 8.49 -14.30 4.22
CA ASN A 36 7.65 -13.48 5.11
C ASN A 36 6.62 -12.62 4.36
N HIS A 37 6.54 -12.70 3.02
CA HIS A 37 5.66 -11.82 2.23
C HIS A 37 4.20 -11.91 2.67
N ARG A 38 3.65 -13.11 2.84
CA ARG A 38 2.25 -13.29 3.26
C ARG A 38 1.97 -12.64 4.62
N LYS A 39 2.84 -12.86 5.60
CA LYS A 39 2.72 -12.24 6.94
C LYS A 39 2.79 -10.71 6.84
N ASN A 40 3.71 -10.21 6.03
CA ASN A 40 3.95 -8.78 5.84
C ASN A 40 2.80 -8.09 5.10
N ILE A 41 2.16 -8.76 4.14
CA ILE A 41 0.94 -8.29 3.45
C ILE A 41 -0.20 -8.10 4.45
N VAL A 42 -0.45 -9.10 5.30
CA VAL A 42 -1.49 -9.02 6.33
C VAL A 42 -1.20 -7.89 7.33
N ALA A 43 0.06 -7.74 7.75
CA ALA A 43 0.47 -6.65 8.64
C ALA A 43 0.27 -5.27 7.98
N LEU A 44 0.63 -5.13 6.70
CA LEU A 44 0.49 -3.89 5.96
C LEU A 44 -0.98 -3.52 5.76
N ARG A 45 -1.85 -4.51 5.55
CA ARG A 45 -3.29 -4.29 5.45
C ARG A 45 -3.88 -3.77 6.76
N LYS A 46 -3.43 -4.28 7.91
CA LYS A 46 -3.84 -3.74 9.22
C LYS A 46 -3.48 -2.27 9.38
N ILE A 47 -2.28 -1.88 8.93
CA ILE A 47 -1.84 -0.48 8.93
C ILE A 47 -2.74 0.37 8.02
N GLN A 48 -3.03 -0.10 6.80
CA GLN A 48 -3.91 0.62 5.87
C GLN A 48 -5.31 0.83 6.46
N VAL A 49 -5.92 -0.22 7.02
CA VAL A 49 -7.24 -0.14 7.66
C VAL A 49 -7.23 0.83 8.84
N ALA A 50 -6.21 0.78 9.69
CA ALA A 50 -6.06 1.72 10.81
C ALA A 50 -5.88 3.17 10.33
N CYS A 51 -5.18 3.39 9.22
CA CYS A 51 -5.05 4.72 8.62
C CYS A 51 -6.38 5.19 8.00
N ALA A 52 -7.16 4.29 7.41
CA ALA A 52 -8.43 4.63 6.78
C ALA A 52 -9.48 5.16 7.77
N THR A 53 -9.39 4.79 9.05
CA THR A 53 -10.29 5.32 10.10
C THR A 53 -9.91 6.73 10.58
N ILE A 54 -8.74 7.24 10.19
CA ILE A 54 -8.25 8.54 10.63
C ILE A 54 -8.65 9.60 9.60
N THR A 55 -9.72 10.33 9.92
CA THR A 55 -10.27 11.42 9.11
C THR A 55 -10.25 12.76 9.85
N GLU A 56 -10.36 13.85 9.11
CA GLU A 56 -10.47 15.20 9.65
C GLU A 56 -11.71 15.88 9.07
N GLU A 57 -12.62 16.31 9.94
CA GLU A 57 -13.81 17.06 9.54
C GLU A 57 -13.44 18.51 9.21
N THR A 58 -13.90 19.00 8.05
CA THR A 58 -13.65 20.37 7.61
C THR A 58 -14.91 21.03 7.08
N SER A 59 -14.89 22.35 6.94
CA SER A 59 -16.00 23.11 6.35
C SER A 59 -16.36 22.72 4.92
N LYS A 60 -15.50 21.96 4.23
CA LYS A 60 -15.71 21.47 2.86
C LYS A 60 -15.98 19.95 2.80
N GLY A 61 -16.18 19.31 3.95
CA GLY A 61 -16.40 17.87 4.09
C GLY A 61 -15.26 17.14 4.80
N THR A 62 -15.37 15.81 4.87
CA THR A 62 -14.42 14.92 5.53
C THR A 62 -13.16 14.71 4.69
N LYS A 63 -11.99 15.00 5.25
CA LYS A 63 -10.69 14.69 4.64
C LYS A 63 -10.19 13.32 5.11
N LEU A 64 -9.79 12.49 4.15
CA LEU A 64 -9.18 11.17 4.39
C LEU A 64 -7.68 11.30 4.69
N VAL A 65 -7.33 11.97 5.79
CA VAL A 65 -5.93 12.33 6.09
C VAL A 65 -5.04 11.11 6.36
N GLY A 66 -5.57 10.06 6.98
CA GLY A 66 -4.83 8.84 7.22
C GLY A 66 -4.59 8.02 5.94
N GLU A 67 -5.60 7.84 5.08
CA GLU A 67 -5.40 7.25 3.75
C GLU A 67 -4.33 8.01 2.96
N LYS A 68 -4.39 9.35 2.99
CA LYS A 68 -3.40 10.19 2.31
C LYS A 68 -1.99 9.91 2.84
N ALA A 69 -1.80 9.83 4.14
CA ALA A 69 -0.51 9.57 4.78
C ALA A 69 0.04 8.18 4.44
N PHE A 70 -0.78 7.13 4.58
CA PHE A 70 -0.41 5.77 4.21
C PHE A 70 0.01 5.69 2.74
N ASN A 71 -0.83 6.20 1.84
CA ASN A 71 -0.59 6.16 0.40
C ASN A 71 0.70 6.91 0.01
N THR A 72 0.98 8.06 0.63
CA THR A 72 2.22 8.81 0.40
C THR A 72 3.44 8.01 0.84
N LEU A 73 3.40 7.43 2.05
CA LEU A 73 4.53 6.66 2.57
C LEU A 73 4.77 5.36 1.78
N PHE A 74 3.70 4.66 1.40
CA PHE A 74 3.77 3.47 0.56
C PHE A 74 4.43 3.80 -0.80
N VAL A 75 3.98 4.86 -1.48
CA VAL A 75 4.56 5.30 -2.75
C VAL A 75 6.04 5.67 -2.59
N ASN A 76 6.42 6.31 -1.47
CA ASN A 76 7.82 6.59 -1.17
C ASN A 76 8.66 5.31 -1.08
N MET A 77 8.12 4.24 -0.48
CA MET A 77 8.82 2.94 -0.44
C MET A 77 8.94 2.29 -1.82
N VAL A 78 7.90 2.38 -2.65
CA VAL A 78 7.95 1.91 -4.05
C VAL A 78 9.01 2.67 -4.85
N ASN A 79 9.11 3.99 -4.68
CA ASN A 79 10.07 4.82 -5.41
C ASN A 79 11.53 4.38 -5.22
N VAL A 80 11.88 3.84 -4.05
CA VAL A 80 13.23 3.35 -3.75
C VAL A 80 13.68 2.28 -4.75
N VAL A 81 12.76 1.41 -5.21
CA VAL A 81 13.11 0.31 -6.11
C VAL A 81 12.95 0.64 -7.60
N LEU A 82 12.32 1.77 -7.95
CA LEU A 82 12.06 2.12 -9.35
C LEU A 82 13.35 2.42 -10.13
N GLY A 83 14.36 3.05 -9.50
CA GLY A 83 15.65 3.32 -10.16
C GLY A 83 16.58 2.10 -10.23
N VAL A 84 16.21 0.97 -9.65
CA VAL A 84 17.10 -0.19 -9.51
C VAL A 84 17.16 -0.98 -10.82
N LYS A 85 18.38 -1.30 -11.25
CA LYS A 85 18.65 -2.06 -12.48
C LYS A 85 17.85 -3.38 -12.54
N LYS A 86 17.51 -3.80 -13.76
CA LYS A 86 16.91 -5.11 -14.04
C LYS A 86 17.82 -6.24 -13.53
N GLY A 87 17.22 -7.30 -12.98
CA GLY A 87 17.93 -8.49 -12.48
C GLY A 87 18.47 -8.36 -11.05
N VAL A 88 18.23 -7.23 -10.38
CA VAL A 88 18.54 -7.08 -8.96
C VAL A 88 17.40 -7.67 -8.13
N ALA A 89 17.68 -8.83 -7.51
CA ALA A 89 16.69 -9.64 -6.79
C ALA A 89 15.93 -8.86 -5.69
N VAL A 90 16.60 -7.93 -5.00
CA VAL A 90 16.01 -7.06 -3.96
C VAL A 90 14.79 -6.31 -4.52
N ALA A 91 14.96 -5.62 -5.64
CA ALA A 91 13.87 -4.88 -6.28
C ALA A 91 12.82 -5.80 -6.90
N ASP A 92 13.22 -6.95 -7.45
CA ASP A 92 12.28 -7.94 -7.99
C ASP A 92 11.34 -8.49 -6.90
N ARG A 93 11.85 -8.75 -5.70
CA ARG A 93 11.04 -9.18 -4.55
C ARG A 93 10.08 -8.09 -4.09
N VAL A 94 10.51 -6.83 -4.05
CA VAL A 94 9.61 -5.72 -3.69
C VAL A 94 8.49 -5.56 -4.73
N VAL A 95 8.79 -5.69 -6.03
CA VAL A 95 7.76 -5.67 -7.08
C VAL A 95 6.71 -6.76 -6.85
N LYS A 96 7.16 -8.00 -6.59
CA LYS A 96 6.26 -9.12 -6.29
C LYS A 96 5.44 -8.86 -5.02
N PHE A 97 6.06 -8.33 -3.97
CA PHE A 97 5.40 -7.99 -2.72
C PHE A 97 4.28 -6.96 -2.92
N VAL A 98 4.55 -5.88 -3.68
CA VAL A 98 3.57 -4.82 -3.95
C VAL A 98 2.41 -5.35 -4.79
N ALA A 99 2.69 -6.14 -5.84
CA ALA A 99 1.66 -6.77 -6.65
C ALA A 99 0.75 -7.67 -5.81
N ASN A 100 1.32 -8.54 -4.99
CA ASN A 100 0.55 -9.41 -4.08
C ASN A 100 -0.23 -8.62 -3.03
N TYR A 101 0.29 -7.49 -2.55
CA TYR A 101 -0.43 -6.63 -1.63
C TYR A 101 -1.67 -5.99 -2.27
N VAL A 102 -1.52 -5.47 -3.49
CA VAL A 102 -2.63 -4.90 -4.30
C VAL A 102 -3.72 -5.95 -4.51
N ALA A 103 -3.32 -7.15 -4.89
CA ALA A 103 -4.21 -8.28 -5.09
C ALA A 103 -4.99 -8.59 -3.80
N TYR A 104 -4.26 -8.85 -2.71
CA TYR A 104 -4.84 -9.16 -1.40
C TYR A 104 -5.78 -8.07 -0.87
N THR A 105 -5.40 -6.79 -0.94
CA THR A 105 -6.26 -5.72 -0.41
C THR A 105 -7.52 -5.51 -1.24
N THR A 106 -7.49 -5.83 -2.53
CA THR A 106 -8.65 -5.73 -3.41
C THR A 106 -9.65 -6.83 -3.07
N GLU A 107 -9.18 -8.08 -2.91
CA GLU A 107 -10.02 -9.20 -2.48
C GLU A 107 -10.65 -8.99 -1.11
N GLN A 108 -9.88 -8.49 -0.14
CA GLN A 108 -10.41 -8.24 1.21
C GLN A 108 -11.55 -7.21 1.18
N ASP A 109 -11.43 -6.18 0.34
CA ASP A 109 -12.51 -5.21 0.16
C ASP A 109 -13.69 -5.85 -0.57
N MET A 110 -13.48 -6.60 -1.65
CA MET A 110 -14.53 -7.34 -2.37
C MET A 110 -15.32 -8.29 -1.47
N ALA A 111 -14.63 -9.09 -0.65
CA ALA A 111 -15.24 -10.05 0.27
C ALA A 111 -16.04 -9.38 1.40
N SER A 112 -15.77 -8.09 1.68
CA SER A 112 -16.50 -7.32 2.67
C SER A 112 -17.71 -6.55 2.10
N ARG A 113 -17.97 -6.66 0.79
CA ARG A 113 -19.09 -5.98 0.13
C ARG A 113 -20.42 -6.68 0.41
N PRO A 114 -21.50 -5.93 0.64
CA PRO A 114 -22.85 -6.46 0.53
C PRO A 114 -23.11 -6.95 -0.91
N GLU A 115 -23.79 -8.09 -1.06
CA GLU A 115 -24.18 -8.61 -2.37
C GLU A 115 -25.03 -7.56 -3.14
N GLY A 116 -24.61 -7.20 -4.36
CA GLY A 116 -25.36 -6.30 -5.26
C GLY A 116 -24.80 -4.89 -5.45
N GLU A 117 -23.71 -4.50 -4.77
CA GLU A 117 -23.02 -3.22 -5.02
C GLU A 117 -21.73 -3.40 -5.82
N GLU A 118 -21.79 -3.15 -7.13
CA GLU A 118 -20.66 -3.34 -8.05
C GLU A 118 -19.59 -2.24 -7.94
N ASP A 119 -19.94 -1.02 -7.50
CA ASP A 119 -19.05 0.16 -7.57
C ASP A 119 -18.84 0.85 -6.22
N VAL A 120 -18.36 0.08 -5.23
CA VAL A 120 -18.04 0.63 -3.90
C VAL A 120 -16.68 1.35 -3.94
N ASP A 121 -16.69 2.67 -3.72
CA ASP A 121 -15.47 3.46 -3.53
C ASP A 121 -14.83 3.17 -2.16
N THR A 122 -13.94 2.19 -2.12
CA THR A 122 -13.24 1.76 -0.91
C THR A 122 -11.83 2.32 -0.79
N ALA A 123 -11.23 2.20 0.41
CA ALA A 123 -9.84 2.57 0.63
C ALA A 123 -8.87 1.77 -0.26
N ALA A 124 -9.15 0.50 -0.60
CA ALA A 124 -8.35 -0.25 -1.56
C ALA A 124 -8.50 0.31 -2.98
N THR A 125 -9.72 0.56 -3.45
CA THR A 125 -9.96 1.11 -4.79
C THR A 125 -9.24 2.46 -4.96
N ARG A 126 -9.35 3.36 -3.98
CA ARG A 126 -8.62 4.64 -3.97
C ARG A 126 -7.09 4.46 -3.94
N PHE A 127 -6.59 3.52 -3.13
CA PHE A 127 -5.15 3.20 -3.06
C PHE A 127 -4.62 2.67 -4.39
N VAL A 128 -5.27 1.67 -4.99
CA VAL A 128 -4.86 1.07 -6.25
C VAL A 128 -4.88 2.10 -7.37
N ASN A 129 -5.94 2.91 -7.46
CA ASN A 129 -6.04 4.00 -8.42
C ASN A 129 -4.89 5.02 -8.27
N ARG A 130 -4.53 5.39 -7.03
CA ARG A 130 -3.42 6.31 -6.77
C ARG A 130 -2.08 5.70 -7.15
N LEU A 131 -1.85 4.42 -6.83
CA LEU A 131 -0.63 3.72 -7.18
C LEU A 131 -0.49 3.56 -8.70
N LEU A 132 -1.55 3.15 -9.41
CA LEU A 132 -1.54 3.04 -10.87
C LEU A 132 -1.24 4.38 -11.54
N LYS A 133 -1.91 5.47 -11.13
CA LYS A 133 -1.61 6.82 -11.66
C LYS A 133 -0.15 7.21 -11.45
N HIS A 134 0.41 6.90 -10.28
CA HIS A 134 1.82 7.14 -9.98
C HIS A 134 2.75 6.35 -10.92
N LEU A 135 2.50 5.04 -11.09
CA LEU A 135 3.32 4.19 -11.97
C LEU A 135 3.23 4.60 -13.44
N LEU A 136 2.03 4.91 -13.93
CA LEU A 136 1.81 5.40 -15.30
C LEU A 136 2.63 6.68 -15.57
N SER A 137 2.71 7.60 -14.62
CA SER A 137 3.53 8.81 -14.76
C SER A 137 5.03 8.53 -14.93
N GLY A 138 5.52 7.39 -14.43
CA GLY A 138 6.91 6.97 -14.56
C GLY A 138 7.24 6.28 -15.88
N MET A 139 6.25 5.94 -16.72
CA MET A 139 6.48 5.20 -17.97
C MET A 139 7.24 6.03 -19.01
N GLU A 140 7.18 7.36 -18.90
CA GLU A 140 7.90 8.30 -19.76
C GLU A 140 9.16 8.87 -19.08
N ALA A 141 9.57 8.33 -17.93
CA ALA A 141 10.76 8.80 -17.22
C ALA A 141 12.02 8.69 -18.09
N LYS A 142 12.96 9.65 -17.96
CA LYS A 142 14.23 9.63 -18.72
C LYS A 142 15.07 8.38 -18.41
N ASP A 143 15.06 7.92 -17.16
CA ASP A 143 15.79 6.72 -16.73
C ASP A 143 15.10 5.44 -17.21
N LYS A 144 15.83 4.63 -17.98
CA LYS A 144 15.36 3.34 -18.50
C LYS A 144 15.04 2.33 -17.40
N ASN A 145 15.71 2.39 -16.25
CA ASN A 145 15.44 1.48 -15.13
C ASN A 145 14.09 1.83 -14.51
N VAL A 146 13.78 3.12 -14.35
CA VAL A 146 12.48 3.58 -13.89
C VAL A 146 11.37 3.10 -14.82
N ARG A 147 11.50 3.34 -16.13
CA ARG A 147 10.51 2.87 -17.12
C ARG A 147 10.30 1.35 -17.02
N PHE A 148 11.38 0.57 -16.99
CA PHE A 148 11.31 -0.88 -16.84
C PHE A 148 10.57 -1.29 -15.55
N ARG A 149 10.91 -0.68 -14.40
CA ARG A 149 10.35 -1.03 -13.10
C ARG A 149 8.88 -0.66 -12.99
N VAL A 150 8.46 0.50 -13.48
CA VAL A 150 7.04 0.87 -13.46
C VAL A 150 6.23 -0.03 -14.39
N THR A 151 6.71 -0.35 -15.60
CA THR A 151 6.03 -1.28 -16.51
C THR A 151 5.92 -2.67 -15.88
N LEU A 152 7.01 -3.20 -15.32
CA LEU A 152 7.01 -4.50 -14.67
C LEU A 152 6.01 -4.54 -13.51
N LEU A 153 6.01 -3.52 -12.65
CA LEU A 153 5.10 -3.46 -11.51
C LEU A 153 3.64 -3.33 -11.93
N THR A 154 3.32 -2.51 -12.94
CA THR A 154 1.97 -2.40 -13.49
C THR A 154 1.48 -3.73 -14.06
N VAL A 155 2.30 -4.43 -14.85
CA VAL A 155 1.94 -5.75 -15.40
C VAL A 155 1.78 -6.79 -14.28
N SER A 156 2.68 -6.80 -13.28
CA SER A 156 2.56 -7.71 -12.14
C SER A 156 1.28 -7.46 -11.34
N MET A 157 0.85 -6.21 -11.16
CA MET A 157 -0.43 -5.89 -10.51
C MET A 157 -1.63 -6.41 -11.30
N ILE A 158 -1.62 -6.26 -12.64
CA ILE A 158 -2.70 -6.76 -13.50
C ILE A 158 -2.77 -8.29 -13.44
N ASN A 159 -1.63 -8.98 -13.58
CA ASN A 159 -1.60 -10.45 -13.56
C ASN A 159 -1.96 -11.01 -12.18
N GLY A 160 -1.48 -10.37 -11.11
CA GLY A 160 -1.76 -10.81 -9.74
C GLY A 160 -3.25 -10.71 -9.37
N LEU A 161 -4.02 -9.82 -10.01
CA LEU A 161 -5.47 -9.79 -9.86
C LEU A 161 -6.16 -10.98 -10.55
N GLY A 162 -5.59 -11.51 -11.65
CA GLY A 162 -6.15 -12.66 -12.38
C GLY A 162 -5.74 -14.04 -11.84
N GLU A 163 -4.56 -14.16 -11.20
CA GLU A 163 -4.09 -15.44 -10.63
C GLU A 163 -4.84 -15.88 -9.35
N MET A 164 -5.60 -14.99 -8.71
CA MET A 164 -6.35 -15.35 -7.50
C MET A 164 -7.78 -15.83 -7.78
N GLU A 165 -8.23 -15.73 -9.05
CA GLU A 165 -9.50 -16.29 -9.51
C GLU A 165 -9.38 -17.76 -9.96
N SER A 166 -8.20 -18.39 -9.85
CA SER A 166 -7.93 -19.78 -10.28
C SER A 166 -7.64 -20.76 -9.15
#